data_AF-X1C3U3-F1
#
_entry.id   AF-X1C3U3-F1
#
_cell.length_a   1.000
_cell.length_b   1.000
_cell.length_c   1.000
_cell.angle_alpha   90.00
_cell.angle_beta   90.00
_cell.angle_gamma   90.00
#
_symmetry.space_group_name_H-M   'P 1'
#
loop_
_entity.id
_entity.type
_entity.pdbx_description
1 polymer ?
#
loop_
_entity_poly.entity_id
_entity_poly.type
_entity_poly.pdbx_seq_one_letter_code
_entity_poly.pdbx_strand_id
1 'polypeptide(L)'
;QALLSEKESILNASEKVVSENKELTEYRIILSNQQKEKDIIYKAVEGLSSKRSDIISEVSDANHDKELSGLSAEIKTLLDKKKDLDRKDPDCKSTTCSFIVGALDAIKRLPMLKKQYDERKTALDSCLKIHLEGLEQIEKELKEKNQDIGSLDARMDETSFLITESESIIKEAEAKARLLPDIKVAYEKLLNLQVRETEITDSGLKIKADFESRKETNSKKLAVVETIISGLRSGMNSSLQETSSKLESEIKE
;
A
#
# COMPACT_ATOMS: atom_id res chain seq x y z
N GLN A 1 14.84 3.19 35.86
CA GLN A 1 13.94 2.22 35.21
C GLN A 1 13.03 2.87 34.17
N ALA A 2 12.29 3.94 34.48
CA ALA A 2 11.40 4.61 33.51
C ALA A 2 12.10 5.06 32.20
N LEU A 3 13.24 5.76 32.28
CA LEU A 3 14.01 6.22 31.11
C LEU A 3 14.56 5.08 30.23
N LEU A 4 14.87 3.93 30.84
CA LEU A 4 15.34 2.75 30.09
C LEU A 4 14.19 2.11 29.32
N SER A 5 13.02 1.98 29.95
CA SER A 5 11.80 1.49 29.31
C SER A 5 11.35 2.37 28.15
N GLU A 6 11.50 3.69 28.28
CA GLU A 6 11.11 4.65 27.24
C GLU A 6 12.07 4.63 26.04
N LYS A 7 13.38 4.51 26.31
CA LYS A 7 14.40 4.29 25.27
C LYS A 7 14.13 3.03 24.45
N GLU A 8 13.79 1.92 25.12
CA GLU A 8 13.49 0.65 24.48
C GLU A 8 12.23 0.75 23.61
N SER A 9 11.18 1.42 24.10
CA SER A 9 9.96 1.66 23.31
C SER A 9 10.23 2.44 22.01
N ILE A 10 11.17 3.38 22.03
CA ILE A 10 11.49 4.24 20.86
C ILE A 10 12.40 3.50 19.88
N LEU A 11 13.33 2.68 20.39
CA LEU A 11 14.11 1.79 19.55
C LEU A 11 13.20 0.82 18.79
N ASN A 12 12.26 0.18 19.49
CA ASN A 12 11.27 -0.71 18.88
C ASN A 12 10.40 0.02 17.84
N ALA A 13 10.01 1.27 18.10
CA ALA A 13 9.30 2.08 17.12
C ALA A 13 10.17 2.35 15.87
N SER A 14 11.48 2.56 16.04
CA SER A 14 12.39 2.82 14.93
C SER A 14 12.63 1.57 14.07
N GLU A 15 12.76 0.40 14.71
CA GLU A 15 12.82 -0.89 14.02
C GLU A 15 11.52 -1.17 13.26
N LYS A 16 10.37 -0.85 13.86
CA LYS A 16 9.06 -0.97 13.19
C LYS A 16 8.96 -0.09 11.95
N VAL A 17 9.45 1.16 11.98
CA VAL A 17 9.49 2.02 10.79
C VAL A 17 10.30 1.37 9.67
N VAL A 18 11.43 0.75 9.98
CA VAL A 18 12.29 0.10 8.97
C VAL A 18 11.61 -1.13 8.38
N SER A 19 11.01 -1.99 9.22
CA SER A 19 10.32 -3.19 8.74
C SER A 19 9.10 -2.84 7.87
N GLU A 20 8.26 -1.91 8.33
CA GLU A 20 7.06 -1.49 7.61
C GLU A 20 7.39 -0.76 6.30
N ASN A 21 8.44 0.06 6.25
CA ASN A 21 8.87 0.67 4.99
C ASN A 21 9.31 -0.36 3.95
N LYS A 22 9.89 -1.48 4.40
CA LYS A 22 10.25 -2.59 3.50
C LYS A 22 8.98 -3.22 2.91
N GLU A 23 8.01 -3.57 3.76
CA GLU A 23 6.72 -4.12 3.31
C GLU A 23 5.97 -3.15 2.39
N LEU A 24 5.94 -1.86 2.75
CA LEU A 24 5.35 -0.79 1.93
C LEU A 24 5.96 -0.74 0.52
N THR A 25 7.28 -0.92 0.42
CA THR A 25 7.99 -0.96 -0.85
C THR A 25 7.56 -2.18 -1.67
N GLU A 26 7.43 -3.34 -1.03
CA GLU A 26 6.95 -4.58 -1.67
C GLU A 26 5.50 -4.42 -2.17
N TYR A 27 4.59 -3.88 -1.36
CA TYR A 27 3.20 -3.62 -1.77
C TYR A 27 3.11 -2.65 -2.95
N ARG A 28 3.93 -1.59 -2.97
CA ARG A 28 3.97 -0.64 -4.10
C ARG A 28 4.45 -1.29 -5.39
N ILE A 29 5.41 -2.22 -5.32
CA ILE A 29 5.86 -3.00 -6.48
C ILE A 29 4.73 -3.92 -6.96
N ILE A 30 4.04 -4.60 -6.05
CA ILE A 30 2.90 -5.47 -6.37
C ILE A 30 1.81 -4.67 -7.08
N LEU A 31 1.40 -3.52 -6.52
CA LEU A 31 0.37 -2.66 -7.10
C LEU A 31 0.77 -2.15 -8.50
N SER A 32 2.04 -1.78 -8.68
CA SER A 32 2.56 -1.38 -9.99
C SER A 32 2.48 -2.51 -11.03
N ASN A 33 2.78 -3.75 -10.62
CA ASN A 33 2.69 -4.91 -11.51
C ASN A 33 1.23 -5.25 -11.83
N GLN A 34 0.33 -5.18 -10.86
CA GLN A 34 -1.12 -5.36 -11.06
C GLN A 34 -1.67 -4.31 -12.03
N GLN A 35 -1.25 -3.05 -11.94
CA GLN A 35 -1.65 -2.01 -12.88
C GLN A 35 -1.22 -2.35 -14.32
N LYS A 36 0.01 -2.84 -14.51
CA LYS A 36 0.49 -3.26 -15.84
C LYS A 36 -0.29 -4.45 -16.38
N GLU A 37 -0.62 -5.42 -15.53
CA GLU A 37 -1.47 -6.56 -15.88
C GLU A 37 -2.86 -6.07 -16.34
N LYS A 38 -3.43 -5.09 -15.63
CA LYS A 38 -4.72 -4.49 -15.97
C LYS A 38 -4.69 -3.82 -17.34
N ASP A 39 -3.64 -3.05 -17.63
CA ASP A 39 -3.46 -2.37 -18.92
C ASP A 39 -3.34 -3.38 -20.08
N ILE A 40 -2.69 -4.53 -19.86
CA ILE A 40 -2.60 -5.60 -20.85
C ILE A 40 -3.99 -6.19 -21.12
N ILE A 41 -4.77 -6.46 -20.07
CA ILE A 41 -6.12 -7.02 -20.21
C ILE A 41 -7.05 -6.03 -20.92
N TYR A 42 -6.98 -4.73 -20.59
CA TYR A 42 -7.78 -3.71 -21.29
C TYR A 42 -7.48 -3.65 -22.78
N LYS A 43 -6.21 -3.68 -23.18
CA LYS A 43 -5.84 -3.72 -24.61
C LYS A 43 -6.41 -4.96 -25.31
N ALA A 44 -6.45 -6.10 -24.63
CA ALA A 44 -7.07 -7.30 -25.18
C ALA A 44 -8.59 -7.13 -25.34
N VAL A 45 -9.27 -6.53 -24.36
CA VAL A 45 -10.71 -6.22 -24.42
C VAL A 45 -11.03 -5.24 -25.56
N GLU A 46 -10.23 -4.20 -25.74
CA GLU A 46 -10.37 -3.26 -26.86
C GLU A 46 -10.22 -3.98 -28.22
N GLY A 47 -9.19 -4.84 -28.34
CA GLY A 47 -8.97 -5.63 -29.55
C GLY A 47 -10.13 -6.58 -29.88
N LEU A 48 -10.67 -7.26 -28.86
CA LEU A 48 -11.85 -8.12 -29.00
C LEU A 48 -13.11 -7.31 -29.34
N SER A 49 -13.28 -6.14 -28.75
CA SER A 49 -14.41 -5.25 -29.02
C SER A 49 -14.39 -4.72 -30.46
N SER A 50 -13.20 -4.39 -30.98
CA SER A 50 -13.03 -4.03 -32.38
C SER A 50 -13.43 -5.18 -33.30
N LYS A 51 -12.89 -6.38 -33.07
CA LYS A 51 -13.25 -7.58 -33.86
C LYS A 51 -14.74 -7.89 -33.81
N ARG A 52 -15.38 -7.74 -32.64
CA ARG A 52 -16.83 -7.90 -32.48
C ARG A 52 -17.58 -6.91 -33.36
N SER A 53 -17.17 -5.64 -33.37
CA SER A 53 -17.76 -4.62 -34.22
C SER A 53 -17.62 -4.94 -35.70
N ASP A 54 -16.45 -5.42 -36.13
CA ASP A 54 -16.20 -5.81 -37.51
C ASP A 54 -17.15 -6.93 -37.95
N ILE A 55 -17.27 -7.99 -37.15
CA ILE A 55 -18.17 -9.11 -37.46
C ILE A 55 -19.65 -8.67 -37.45
N ILE A 56 -20.06 -7.79 -36.53
CA ILE A 56 -21.43 -7.24 -36.55
C ILE A 56 -21.70 -6.49 -37.86
N SER A 57 -20.73 -5.73 -38.36
CA SER A 57 -20.84 -5.07 -39.66
C SER A 57 -20.97 -6.08 -40.79
N GLU A 58 -20.13 -7.11 -40.81
CA GLU A 58 -20.17 -8.18 -41.82
C GLU A 58 -21.52 -8.93 -41.82
N VAL A 59 -22.07 -9.23 -40.64
CA VAL A 59 -23.41 -9.84 -40.49
C VAL A 59 -24.50 -8.90 -41.00
N SER A 60 -24.39 -7.60 -40.71
CA SER A 60 -25.33 -6.60 -41.25
C SER A 60 -25.28 -6.55 -42.77
N ASP A 61 -24.10 -6.54 -43.38
CA ASP A 61 -23.92 -6.53 -44.83
C ASP A 61 -24.47 -7.80 -45.48
N ALA A 62 -24.21 -8.96 -44.87
CA ALA A 62 -24.75 -10.24 -45.30
C ALA A 62 -26.30 -10.27 -45.25
N ASN A 63 -26.92 -9.69 -44.22
CA ASN A 63 -28.38 -9.59 -44.15
C ASN A 63 -28.99 -8.69 -45.23
N HIS A 64 -28.20 -7.75 -45.79
CA HIS A 64 -28.62 -6.85 -46.85
C HIS A 64 -28.08 -7.30 -48.23
N ASP A 65 -28.00 -8.61 -48.46
CA ASP A 65 -27.48 -9.17 -49.71
C ASP A 65 -28.27 -8.70 -50.95
N LYS A 66 -27.64 -7.85 -51.75
CA LYS A 66 -28.24 -7.26 -52.95
C LYS A 66 -28.47 -8.28 -54.07
N GLU A 67 -27.62 -9.30 -54.14
CA GLU A 67 -27.71 -10.34 -55.16
C GLU A 67 -28.92 -11.24 -54.91
N LEU A 68 -29.09 -11.72 -53.67
CA LEU A 68 -30.21 -12.55 -53.26
C LEU A 68 -31.55 -11.81 -53.37
N SER A 69 -31.58 -10.53 -52.98
CA SER A 69 -32.77 -9.68 -53.15
C SER A 69 -33.09 -9.41 -54.63
N GLY A 70 -32.08 -9.18 -55.47
CA GLY A 70 -32.23 -9.06 -56.92
C GLY A 70 -32.77 -10.34 -57.57
N LEU A 71 -32.18 -11.50 -57.27
CA LEU A 71 -32.63 -12.81 -57.74
C LEU A 71 -34.06 -13.08 -57.28
N SER A 72 -34.41 -12.79 -56.02
CA SER A 72 -35.77 -12.93 -55.51
C SER A 72 -36.78 -12.06 -56.27
N ALA A 73 -36.43 -10.82 -56.58
CA ALA A 73 -37.29 -9.90 -57.33
C ALA A 73 -37.46 -10.34 -58.79
N GLU A 74 -36.40 -10.82 -59.43
CA GLU A 74 -36.44 -11.34 -60.80
C GLU A 74 -37.28 -12.63 -60.88
N ILE A 75 -37.07 -13.57 -59.95
CA ILE A 75 -37.87 -14.80 -59.85
C ILE A 75 -39.35 -14.45 -59.68
N LYS A 76 -39.69 -13.50 -58.80
CA LYS A 76 -41.08 -13.04 -58.60
C LYS A 76 -41.66 -12.49 -59.90
N THR A 77 -40.93 -11.63 -60.59
CA THR A 77 -41.35 -11.03 -61.87
C THR A 77 -41.61 -12.09 -62.95
N LEU A 78 -40.72 -13.09 -63.07
CA LEU A 78 -40.89 -14.18 -64.03
C LEU A 78 -42.03 -15.13 -63.66
N LEU A 79 -42.26 -15.38 -62.36
CA LEU A 79 -43.40 -16.16 -61.89
C LEU A 79 -44.73 -15.47 -62.23
N ASP A 80 -44.81 -14.15 -62.13
CA ASP A 80 -46.01 -13.41 -62.50
C ASP A 80 -46.28 -13.46 -64.01
N LYS A 81 -45.23 -13.32 -64.85
CA LYS A 81 -45.34 -13.52 -66.31
C LYS A 81 -45.80 -14.93 -66.69
N LYS A 82 -45.32 -15.96 -65.97
CA LYS A 82 -45.78 -17.35 -66.17
C LYS A 82 -47.26 -17.49 -65.80
N LYS A 83 -47.68 -16.97 -64.64
CA LYS A 83 -49.08 -17.02 -64.19
C LYS A 83 -50.03 -16.34 -65.17
N ASP A 84 -49.61 -15.23 -65.77
CA ASP A 84 -50.44 -14.57 -66.77
C ASP A 84 -50.73 -15.50 -67.97
N LEU A 85 -49.77 -16.34 -68.37
CA LEU A 85 -49.93 -17.26 -69.50
C LEU A 85 -50.88 -18.38 -69.12
N ASP A 86 -50.66 -18.98 -67.95
CA ASP A 86 -51.53 -20.00 -67.36
C ASP A 86 -53.00 -19.49 -67.23
N ARG A 87 -53.19 -18.18 -67.00
CA ARG A 87 -54.52 -17.55 -66.86
C ARG A 87 -55.18 -17.20 -68.19
N LYS A 88 -54.44 -16.71 -69.18
CA LYS A 88 -55.00 -16.10 -70.39
C LYS A 88 -55.10 -17.07 -71.56
N ASP A 89 -54.11 -17.93 -71.75
CA ASP A 89 -54.08 -18.85 -72.89
C ASP A 89 -53.03 -19.96 -72.66
N PRO A 90 -53.37 -21.00 -71.88
CA PRO A 90 -52.41 -22.01 -71.41
C PRO A 90 -51.81 -22.88 -72.52
N ASP A 91 -52.48 -23.00 -73.67
CA ASP A 91 -52.05 -23.85 -74.79
C ASP A 91 -51.39 -23.07 -75.93
N CYS A 92 -51.27 -21.74 -75.80
CA CYS A 92 -50.83 -20.90 -76.90
C CYS A 92 -49.31 -20.90 -77.08
N LYS A 93 -48.90 -21.24 -78.30
CA LYS A 93 -47.49 -21.34 -78.71
C LYS A 93 -47.09 -20.21 -79.67
N SER A 94 -47.83 -19.09 -79.66
CA SER A 94 -47.55 -17.97 -80.54
C SER A 94 -46.13 -17.44 -80.34
N THR A 95 -45.38 -17.35 -81.43
CA THR A 95 -44.02 -16.80 -81.46
C THR A 95 -44.00 -15.30 -81.79
N THR A 96 -45.17 -14.69 -82.03
CA THR A 96 -45.32 -13.29 -82.45
C THR A 96 -45.99 -12.43 -81.39
N CYS A 97 -46.78 -13.01 -80.48
CA CYS A 97 -47.38 -12.27 -79.37
C CYS A 97 -46.32 -11.98 -78.29
N SER A 98 -46.01 -10.71 -78.07
CA SER A 98 -45.00 -10.26 -77.09
C SER A 98 -45.23 -10.82 -75.68
N PHE A 99 -46.49 -10.96 -75.27
CA PHE A 99 -46.88 -11.53 -74.00
C PHE A 99 -46.54 -13.04 -73.89
N ILE A 100 -46.89 -13.84 -74.91
CA ILE A 100 -46.63 -15.29 -74.94
C ILE A 100 -45.13 -15.57 -75.05
N VAL A 101 -44.42 -14.82 -75.90
CA VAL A 101 -42.96 -14.91 -76.02
C VAL A 101 -42.29 -14.61 -74.68
N GLY A 102 -42.74 -13.57 -73.97
CA GLY A 102 -42.23 -13.21 -72.64
C GLY A 102 -42.48 -14.28 -71.57
N ALA A 103 -43.63 -14.96 -71.61
CA ALA A 103 -43.95 -16.04 -70.68
C ALA A 103 -43.19 -17.34 -70.98
N LEU A 104 -43.01 -17.68 -72.27
CA LEU A 104 -42.20 -18.83 -72.67
C LEU A 104 -40.71 -18.63 -72.34
N ASP A 105 -40.18 -17.42 -72.49
CA ASP A 105 -38.82 -17.08 -72.03
C ASP A 105 -38.70 -17.16 -70.50
N ALA A 106 -39.71 -16.67 -69.76
CA ALA A 106 -39.76 -16.79 -68.31
C ALA A 106 -39.72 -18.26 -67.83
N ILE A 107 -40.47 -19.15 -68.49
CA ILE A 107 -40.47 -20.59 -68.18
C ILE A 107 -39.08 -21.21 -68.37
N LYS A 108 -38.33 -20.78 -69.39
CA LYS A 108 -36.96 -21.27 -69.65
C LYS A 108 -35.94 -20.75 -68.64
N ARG A 109 -36.05 -19.47 -68.22
CA ARG A 109 -35.11 -18.82 -67.30
C ARG A 109 -35.32 -19.17 -65.82
N LEU A 110 -36.57 -19.40 -65.41
CA LEU A 110 -36.93 -19.65 -64.01
C LEU A 110 -36.13 -20.78 -63.32
N PRO A 111 -35.91 -21.97 -63.93
CA PRO A 111 -35.13 -23.02 -63.29
C PRO A 111 -33.68 -22.61 -62.99
N MET A 112 -33.05 -21.86 -63.90
CA MET A 112 -31.67 -21.38 -63.74
C MET A 112 -31.58 -20.36 -62.60
N LEU A 113 -32.46 -19.36 -62.59
CA LEU A 113 -32.46 -18.33 -61.54
C LEU A 113 -32.80 -18.90 -60.16
N LYS A 114 -33.73 -19.88 -60.07
CA LYS A 114 -34.01 -20.58 -58.82
C LYS A 114 -32.79 -21.31 -58.29
N LYS A 115 -32.07 -22.02 -59.17
CA LYS A 115 -30.83 -22.69 -58.80
C LYS A 115 -29.79 -21.69 -58.27
N GLN A 116 -29.59 -20.57 -58.95
CA GLN A 116 -28.67 -19.50 -58.51
C GLN A 116 -29.10 -18.90 -57.16
N TYR A 117 -30.39 -18.68 -56.95
CA TYR A 117 -30.94 -18.21 -55.69
C TYR A 117 -30.65 -19.20 -54.54
N ASP A 118 -30.91 -20.49 -54.76
CA ASP A 118 -30.69 -21.52 -53.74
C ASP A 118 -29.19 -21.68 -53.41
N GLU A 119 -28.32 -21.62 -54.43
CA GLU A 119 -26.86 -21.64 -54.26
C GLU A 119 -26.36 -20.42 -53.47
N ARG A 120 -26.79 -19.21 -53.85
CA ARG A 120 -26.43 -17.96 -53.15
C ARG A 120 -26.95 -17.97 -51.73
N LYS A 121 -28.19 -18.40 -51.51
CA LYS A 121 -28.80 -18.49 -50.19
C LYS A 121 -28.04 -19.45 -49.28
N THR A 122 -27.69 -20.64 -49.78
CA THR A 122 -26.92 -21.63 -49.01
C THR A 122 -25.54 -21.10 -48.64
N ALA A 123 -24.86 -20.41 -49.56
CA ALA A 123 -23.58 -19.78 -49.28
C ALA A 123 -23.70 -18.66 -48.22
N LEU A 124 -24.76 -17.85 -48.29
CA LEU A 124 -25.04 -16.79 -47.33
C LEU A 124 -25.36 -17.35 -45.94
N ASP A 125 -26.22 -18.37 -45.87
CA ASP A 125 -26.59 -19.04 -44.62
C ASP A 125 -25.35 -19.67 -43.96
N SER A 126 -24.46 -20.28 -44.76
CA SER A 126 -23.18 -20.81 -44.25
C SER A 126 -22.26 -19.70 -43.75
N CYS A 127 -22.19 -18.56 -44.43
CA CYS A 127 -21.38 -17.41 -44.03
C CYS A 127 -21.88 -16.83 -42.70
N LEU A 128 -23.18 -16.55 -42.61
CA LEU A 128 -23.85 -16.06 -41.40
C LEU A 128 -23.61 -16.99 -40.21
N LYS A 129 -23.70 -18.30 -40.42
CA LYS A 129 -23.42 -19.29 -39.37
C LYS A 129 -22.00 -19.15 -38.81
N ILE A 130 -20.99 -19.03 -39.66
CA ILE A 130 -19.58 -18.86 -39.25
C ILE A 130 -19.41 -17.56 -38.44
N HIS A 131 -19.99 -16.46 -38.91
CA HIS A 131 -19.89 -15.18 -38.19
C HIS A 131 -20.61 -15.21 -36.84
N LEU A 132 -21.77 -15.85 -36.74
CA LEU A 132 -22.49 -16.01 -35.48
C LEU A 132 -21.71 -16.86 -34.48
N GLU A 133 -21.13 -17.97 -34.91
CA GLU A 133 -20.23 -18.80 -34.07
C GLU A 133 -19.00 -17.98 -33.61
N GLY A 134 -18.45 -17.14 -34.50
CA GLY A 134 -17.37 -16.22 -34.16
C GLY A 134 -17.76 -15.16 -33.12
N LEU A 135 -18.97 -14.59 -33.22
CA LEU A 135 -19.50 -13.65 -32.23
C LEU A 135 -19.68 -14.31 -30.87
N GLU A 136 -20.26 -15.52 -30.81
CA GLU A 136 -20.43 -16.27 -29.56
C GLU A 136 -19.08 -16.51 -28.87
N GLN A 137 -18.06 -16.87 -29.64
CA GLN A 137 -16.71 -17.08 -29.11
C GLN A 137 -16.10 -15.78 -28.56
N ILE A 138 -16.22 -14.66 -29.29
CA ILE A 138 -15.72 -13.35 -28.83
C ILE A 138 -16.47 -12.90 -27.57
N GLU A 139 -17.78 -13.09 -27.49
CA GLU A 139 -18.57 -12.71 -26.31
C GLU A 139 -18.19 -13.53 -25.08
N LYS A 140 -17.88 -14.82 -25.26
CA LYS A 140 -17.33 -15.66 -24.21
C LYS A 140 -15.96 -15.15 -23.73
N GLU A 141 -15.05 -14.86 -24.66
CA GLU A 141 -13.72 -14.34 -24.31
C GLU A 141 -13.80 -12.97 -23.62
N LEU A 142 -14.66 -12.06 -24.08
CA LEU A 142 -14.91 -10.77 -23.45
C LEU A 142 -15.43 -10.95 -22.02
N LYS A 143 -16.34 -11.90 -21.79
CA LYS A 143 -16.87 -12.19 -20.46
C LYS A 143 -15.78 -12.69 -19.52
N GLU A 144 -14.94 -13.61 -19.98
CA GLU A 144 -13.79 -14.12 -19.22
C GLU A 144 -12.82 -12.98 -18.88
N LYS A 145 -12.46 -12.14 -19.85
CA LYS A 145 -11.56 -11.00 -19.61
C LYS A 145 -12.14 -9.95 -18.66
N ASN A 146 -13.45 -9.68 -18.74
CA ASN A 146 -14.10 -8.78 -17.79
C ASN A 146 -14.12 -9.35 -16.37
N GLN A 147 -14.21 -10.67 -16.22
CA GLN A 147 -14.06 -11.34 -14.92
C GLN A 147 -12.62 -11.25 -14.39
N ASP A 148 -11.62 -11.42 -15.27
CA ASP A 148 -10.21 -11.21 -14.93
C ASP A 148 -9.98 -9.78 -14.41
N ILE A 149 -10.53 -8.76 -15.08
CA ILE A 149 -10.47 -7.36 -14.65
C ILE A 149 -11.07 -7.19 -13.25
N GLY A 150 -12.30 -7.69 -13.02
CA GLY A 150 -12.95 -7.55 -11.72
C GLY A 150 -12.18 -8.23 -10.58
N SER A 151 -11.55 -9.38 -10.85
CA SER A 151 -10.71 -10.09 -9.89
C SER A 151 -9.40 -9.34 -9.61
N LEU A 152 -8.83 -8.71 -10.63
CA LEU A 152 -7.63 -7.89 -10.50
C LEU A 152 -7.91 -6.59 -9.75
N ASP A 153 -9.06 -5.96 -9.99
CA ASP A 153 -9.51 -4.76 -9.25
C ASP A 153 -9.63 -5.05 -7.75
N ALA A 154 -10.25 -6.17 -7.37
CA ALA A 154 -10.33 -6.56 -5.97
C ALA A 154 -8.94 -6.74 -5.31
N ARG A 155 -7.99 -7.35 -6.02
CA ARG A 155 -6.60 -7.50 -5.52
C ARG A 155 -5.87 -6.16 -5.41
N MET A 156 -6.11 -5.25 -6.35
CA MET A 156 -5.53 -3.90 -6.31
C MET A 156 -6.10 -3.08 -5.15
N ASP A 157 -7.41 -3.16 -4.90
CA ASP A 157 -8.06 -2.51 -3.78
C ASP A 157 -7.52 -3.02 -2.43
N GLU A 158 -7.35 -4.34 -2.30
CA GLU A 158 -6.72 -4.97 -1.13
C GLU A 158 -5.28 -4.49 -0.93
N THR A 159 -4.48 -4.46 -2.00
CA THR A 159 -3.09 -4.00 -1.93
C THR A 159 -3.01 -2.50 -1.59
N SER A 160 -3.92 -1.68 -2.12
CA SER A 160 -4.02 -0.25 -1.82
C SER A 160 -4.42 0.01 -0.36
N PHE A 161 -5.30 -0.84 0.18
CA PHE A 161 -5.65 -0.82 1.59
C PHE A 161 -4.43 -1.11 2.47
N LEU A 162 -3.68 -2.18 2.18
CA LEU A 162 -2.46 -2.55 2.92
C LEU A 162 -1.40 -1.43 2.90
N ILE A 163 -1.22 -0.76 1.74
CA ILE A 163 -0.34 0.41 1.64
C ILE A 163 -0.78 1.51 2.61
N THR A 164 -2.08 1.82 2.64
CA THR A 164 -2.64 2.87 3.51
C THR A 164 -2.46 2.51 4.99
N GLU A 165 -2.68 1.25 5.34
CA GLU A 165 -2.49 0.73 6.70
C GLU A 165 -1.01 0.85 7.13
N SER A 166 -0.07 0.35 6.32
CA SER A 166 1.37 0.47 6.59
C SER A 166 1.82 1.93 6.68
N GLU A 167 1.32 2.84 5.83
CA GLU A 167 1.63 4.27 5.92
C GLU A 167 1.16 4.89 7.25
N SER A 168 -0.01 4.49 7.74
CA SER A 168 -0.49 4.92 9.05
C SER A 168 0.40 4.42 10.18
N ILE A 169 0.79 3.13 10.14
CA ILE A 169 1.68 2.52 11.13
C ILE A 169 3.04 3.21 11.15
N ILE A 170 3.63 3.46 9.98
CA ILE A 170 4.91 4.17 9.83
C ILE A 170 4.80 5.56 10.45
N LYS A 171 3.73 6.31 10.15
CA LYS A 171 3.53 7.66 10.67
C LYS A 171 3.46 7.69 12.20
N GLU A 172 2.75 6.74 12.81
CA GLU A 172 2.69 6.61 14.27
C GLU A 172 4.04 6.24 14.88
N ALA A 173 4.76 5.32 14.26
CA ALA A 173 6.07 4.86 14.73
C ALA A 173 7.14 5.94 14.56
N GLU A 174 7.13 6.71 13.46
CA GLU A 174 7.99 7.87 13.24
C GLU A 174 7.75 8.96 14.29
N ALA A 175 6.49 9.22 14.67
CA ALA A 175 6.18 10.20 15.69
C ALA A 175 6.84 9.85 17.05
N LYS A 176 6.90 8.56 17.39
CA LYS A 176 7.61 8.06 18.59
C LYS A 176 9.13 8.11 18.39
N ALA A 177 9.64 7.68 17.24
CA ALA A 177 11.06 7.67 16.92
C ALA A 177 11.72 9.07 16.98
N ARG A 178 10.95 10.13 16.67
CA ARG A 178 11.42 11.53 16.76
C ARG A 178 11.87 11.97 18.15
N LEU A 179 11.46 11.28 19.22
CA LEU A 179 11.85 11.59 20.60
C LEU A 179 13.25 11.04 20.96
N LEU A 180 13.85 10.20 20.11
CA LEU A 180 15.15 9.57 20.37
C LEU A 180 16.28 10.58 20.65
N PRO A 181 16.43 11.69 19.90
CA PRO A 181 17.49 12.67 20.15
C PRO A 181 17.33 13.35 21.52
N ASP A 182 16.10 13.70 21.90
CA ASP A 182 15.82 14.39 23.16
C ASP A 182 16.15 13.51 24.37
N ILE A 183 15.81 12.21 24.28
CA ILE A 183 16.16 11.23 25.32
C ILE A 183 17.67 11.02 25.40
N LYS A 184 18.38 11.02 24.27
CA LYS A 184 19.84 10.93 24.27
C LYS A 184 20.47 12.08 25.04
N VAL A 185 20.01 13.31 24.79
CA VAL A 185 20.48 14.51 25.51
C VAL A 185 20.12 14.44 27.00
N ALA A 186 18.90 14.02 27.34
CA ALA A 186 18.48 13.86 28.73
C ALA A 186 19.35 12.83 29.48
N TYR A 187 19.67 11.71 28.83
CA TYR A 187 20.53 10.66 29.39
C TYR A 187 21.96 11.16 29.63
N GLU A 188 22.55 11.88 28.68
CA GLU A 188 23.89 12.50 28.82
C GLU A 188 23.93 13.49 29.99
N LYS A 189 22.90 14.32 30.15
CA LYS A 189 22.79 15.23 31.30
C LYS A 189 22.72 14.47 32.64
N LEU A 190 21.95 13.38 32.68
CA LEU A 190 21.77 12.58 33.88
C LEU A 190 23.08 11.90 34.29
N LEU A 191 23.84 11.39 33.32
CA LEU A 191 25.18 10.83 33.54
C LEU A 191 26.14 11.88 34.13
N ASN A 192 26.15 13.10 33.56
CA ASN A 192 26.98 14.20 34.08
C ASN A 192 26.59 14.59 35.52
N LEU A 193 25.30 14.58 35.84
CA LEU A 193 24.83 14.85 37.21
C LEU A 193 25.26 13.76 38.20
N GLN A 194 25.24 12.48 37.81
CA GLN A 194 25.74 11.39 38.63
C GLN A 194 27.23 11.52 38.92
N VAL A 195 28.04 11.85 37.90
CA VAL A 195 29.48 12.12 38.11
C VAL A 195 29.65 13.26 39.12
N ARG A 196 28.92 14.36 38.95
CA ARG A 196 29.02 15.51 39.86
C ARG A 196 28.56 15.20 41.28
N GLU A 197 27.54 14.36 41.45
CA GLU A 197 27.10 13.86 42.76
C GLU A 197 28.22 13.06 43.44
N THR A 198 28.91 12.18 42.71
CA THR A 198 30.05 11.42 43.25
C THR A 198 31.19 12.34 43.66
N GLU A 199 31.54 13.33 42.84
CA GLU A 199 32.59 14.32 43.15
C GLU A 199 32.27 15.15 44.41
N ILE A 200 31.01 15.58 44.56
CA ILE A 200 30.54 16.30 45.74
C ILE A 200 30.59 15.41 46.97
N THR A 201 30.18 14.14 46.83
CA THR A 201 30.22 13.16 47.93
C THR A 201 31.64 12.92 48.41
N ASP A 202 32.58 12.69 47.48
CA ASP A 202 34.00 12.52 47.78
C ASP A 202 34.62 13.76 48.44
N SER A 203 34.28 14.95 47.93
CA SER A 203 34.71 16.23 48.52
C SER A 203 34.16 16.41 49.93
N GLY A 204 32.89 16.07 50.16
CA GLY A 204 32.27 16.11 51.49
C GLY A 204 32.94 15.16 52.47
N LEU A 205 33.26 13.93 52.04
CA LEU A 205 34.01 12.96 52.86
C LEU A 205 35.40 13.48 53.23
N LYS A 206 36.10 14.11 52.29
CA LYS A 206 37.41 14.71 52.54
C LYS A 206 37.36 15.87 53.53
N ILE A 207 36.40 16.77 53.36
CA ILE A 207 36.15 17.87 54.31
C ILE A 207 35.85 17.32 55.71
N LYS A 208 35.01 16.27 55.80
CA LYS A 208 34.68 15.63 57.08
C LYS A 208 35.94 15.06 57.75
N ALA A 209 36.80 14.36 57.01
CA ALA A 209 38.06 13.83 57.53
C ALA A 209 38.99 14.95 58.04
N ASP A 210 39.10 16.05 57.30
CA ASP A 210 39.88 17.23 57.73
C ASP A 210 39.32 17.85 59.02
N PHE A 211 38.00 17.96 59.16
CA PHE A 211 37.35 18.45 60.38
C PHE A 211 37.60 17.51 61.57
N GLU A 212 37.52 16.20 61.39
CA GLU A 212 37.80 15.22 62.43
C GLU A 212 39.27 15.28 62.89
N SER A 213 40.22 15.38 61.96
CA SER A 213 41.65 15.56 62.25
C SER A 213 41.93 16.87 63.02
N ARG A 214 41.31 17.98 62.61
CA ARG A 214 41.42 19.27 63.32
C ARG A 214 40.80 19.21 64.71
N LYS A 215 39.64 18.55 64.85
CA LYS A 215 38.98 18.34 66.15
C LYS A 215 39.89 17.58 67.09
N GLU A 216 40.51 16.49 66.63
CA GLU A 216 41.45 15.71 67.44
C GLU A 216 42.69 16.53 67.84
N THR A 217 43.27 17.27 66.88
CA THR A 217 44.41 18.15 67.14
C THR A 217 44.08 19.22 68.18
N ASN A 218 42.91 19.86 68.07
CA ASN A 218 42.47 20.86 69.04
C ASN A 218 42.19 20.24 70.40
N SER A 219 41.61 19.04 70.47
CA SER A 219 41.42 18.31 71.72
C SER A 219 42.74 18.04 72.44
N LYS A 220 43.79 17.64 71.70
CA LYS A 220 45.14 17.45 72.27
C LYS A 220 45.73 18.76 72.80
N LYS A 221 45.59 19.86 72.05
CA LYS A 221 46.03 21.19 72.52
C LYS A 221 45.29 21.62 73.78
N LEU A 222 43.99 21.38 73.86
CA LEU A 222 43.18 21.71 75.02
C LEU A 222 43.65 20.93 76.26
N ALA A 223 43.91 19.64 76.13
CA ALA A 223 44.45 18.80 77.22
C ALA A 223 45.83 19.29 77.72
N VAL A 224 46.69 19.77 76.81
CA VAL A 224 47.98 20.38 77.19
C VAL A 224 47.76 21.66 78.00
N VAL A 225 46.87 22.54 77.56
CA VAL A 225 46.53 23.77 78.28
C VAL A 225 45.95 23.46 79.66
N GLU A 226 45.05 22.48 79.78
CA GLU A 226 44.50 22.02 81.06
C GLU A 226 45.60 21.51 82.00
N THR A 227 46.58 20.76 81.47
CA THR A 227 47.73 20.28 82.25
C THR A 227 48.58 21.46 82.76
N ILE A 228 48.87 22.44 81.91
CA ILE A 228 49.61 23.65 82.29
C ILE A 228 48.85 24.45 83.36
N ILE A 229 47.54 24.65 83.17
CA ILE A 229 46.70 25.35 84.16
C ILE A 229 46.71 24.61 85.50
N SER A 230 46.60 23.27 85.48
CA SER A 230 46.68 22.48 86.71
C SER A 230 48.03 22.63 87.40
N GLY A 231 49.14 22.61 86.64
CA GLY A 231 50.48 22.83 87.16
C GLY A 231 50.70 24.24 87.74
N LEU A 232 50.18 25.27 87.07
CA LEU A 232 50.19 26.64 87.59
C LEU A 232 49.36 26.77 88.87
N ARG A 233 48.17 26.15 88.92
CA ARG A 233 47.36 26.11 90.15
C ARG A 233 48.08 25.41 91.29
N SER A 234 48.70 24.25 91.05
CA SER A 234 49.46 23.57 92.10
C SER A 234 50.65 24.39 92.57
N GLY A 235 51.39 25.03 91.64
CA GLY A 235 52.51 25.91 91.96
C GLY A 235 52.10 27.15 92.75
N MET A 236 51.01 27.80 92.34
CA MET A 236 50.44 28.93 93.10
C MET A 236 50.01 28.50 94.50
N ASN A 237 49.32 27.36 94.63
CA ASN A 237 48.90 26.84 95.93
C ASN A 237 50.10 26.50 96.83
N SER A 238 51.15 25.86 96.30
CA SER A 238 52.36 25.59 97.07
C SER A 238 53.08 26.87 97.50
N SER A 239 53.19 27.86 96.61
CA SER A 239 53.79 29.16 96.96
C SER A 239 52.95 29.95 97.96
N LEU A 240 51.61 29.89 97.87
CA LEU A 240 50.71 30.44 98.88
C LEU A 240 50.88 29.74 100.22
N GLN A 241 51.03 28.42 100.22
CA GLN A 241 51.23 27.64 101.44
C GLN A 241 52.60 27.92 102.08
N GLU A 242 53.68 28.05 101.29
CA GLU A 242 54.99 28.46 101.77
C GLU A 242 54.99 29.89 102.33
N THR A 243 54.37 30.85 101.64
CA THR A 243 54.26 32.23 102.13
C THR A 243 53.39 32.32 103.37
N SER A 244 52.27 31.60 103.43
CA SER A 244 51.45 31.47 104.65
C SER A 244 52.25 30.87 105.81
N SER A 245 53.04 29.82 105.57
CA SER A 245 53.88 29.19 106.60
C SER A 245 54.99 30.13 107.10
N LYS A 246 55.60 30.92 106.20
CA LYS A 246 56.58 31.95 106.57
C LYS A 246 55.96 33.07 107.40
N LEU A 247 54.81 33.61 106.97
CA LEU A 247 54.05 34.60 107.74
C LEU A 247 53.66 34.08 109.12
N GLU A 248 53.21 32.83 109.21
CA GLU A 248 52.91 32.19 110.50
C GLU A 248 54.14 32.02 111.40
N SER A 249 55.33 31.83 110.82
CA SER A 249 56.59 31.81 111.56
C SER A 249 57.04 33.19 112.02
N GLU A 250 56.87 34.23 111.19
CA GLU A 250 57.23 35.62 111.51
C GLU A 250 56.26 36.26 112.54
N ILE A 251 55.02 35.80 112.62
CA ILE A 251 54.04 36.25 113.64
C ILE A 251 54.29 35.60 115.03
N LYS A 252 55.15 34.57 115.12
CA LYS A 252 55.45 33.83 116.35
C LYS A 252 56.77 34.23 117.04
N GLU A 253 57.51 35.20 116.51
CA GLU A 253 58.63 35.90 117.18
C GLU A 253 58.15 37.20 117.83
#